data_AF-A0A2H6HUB7-F1
#
_entry.id   AF-A0A2H6HUB7-F1
#
_cell.length_a   1.000
_cell.length_b   1.000
_cell.length_c   1.000
_cell.angle_alpha   90.00
_cell.angle_beta   90.00
_cell.angle_gamma   90.00
#
_symmetry.space_group_name_H-M   'P 1'
#
loop_
_entity.id
_entity.type
_entity.pdbx_description
1 polymer ?
#
loop_
_entity_poly.entity_id
_entity_poly.type
_entity_poly.pdbx_seq_one_letter_code
_entity_poly.pdbx_strand_id
1 'polypeptide(L)'
;MTVNEAFAEFLKRIELNQARATQLSDRYIAIKETIEGSISGADVFQIGSFQRKTKIRPTQDNNNLDIDVGVCLGEFSRYVPGGVYPAEAVETLENSIAPKGSYKKIRPYVDAPTIVLEYADGFKFELVPCYRDKSGKYHRENGPDCYVIPDSNNTWIAADYKYDAAFISGMNQKDQVKQVLVPSIKMIKKFVENNNICISSFHTEAMCAISVPGFISFWESRKQKWHYQHILAAWLDKASEYVLGDVSIPGSYSGQLELEGNMLYRTVISGSLKALSKTAWEICNITNSDQAISAWHKLIGEPFPH
;
A
#
# COMPACT_ATOMS: atom_id res chain seq x y z
N MET A 1 4.57 -5.74 31.22
CA MET A 1 4.83 -5.56 29.78
C MET A 1 5.62 -4.28 29.60
N THR A 2 6.68 -4.27 28.80
CA THR A 2 7.41 -3.04 28.44
C THR A 2 6.73 -2.35 27.25
N VAL A 3 7.04 -1.08 27.00
CA VAL A 3 6.55 -0.37 25.80
C VAL A 3 6.96 -1.12 24.53
N ASN A 4 8.19 -1.63 24.47
CA ASN A 4 8.68 -2.37 23.30
C ASN A 4 7.90 -3.68 23.08
N GLU A 5 7.56 -4.40 24.15
CA GLU A 5 6.71 -5.59 24.09
C GLU A 5 5.29 -5.24 23.61
N ALA A 6 4.73 -4.11 24.08
CA ALA A 6 3.42 -3.62 23.65
C ALA A 6 3.38 -3.31 22.14
N PHE A 7 4.40 -2.65 21.61
CA PHE A 7 4.51 -2.41 20.16
C PHE A 7 4.73 -3.71 19.36
N ALA A 8 5.51 -4.66 19.88
CA ALA A 8 5.69 -5.96 19.23
C ALA A 8 4.37 -6.75 19.18
N GLU A 9 3.57 -6.68 20.25
CA GLU A 9 2.24 -7.27 20.31
C GLU A 9 1.26 -6.56 19.37
N PHE A 10 1.28 -5.23 19.33
CA PHE A 10 0.49 -4.45 18.37
C PHE A 10 0.76 -4.86 16.93
N LEU A 11 2.05 -4.98 16.55
CA LEU A 11 2.45 -5.43 15.21
C LEU A 11 1.89 -6.83 14.90
N LYS A 12 1.90 -7.77 15.84
CA LYS A 12 1.29 -9.10 15.64
C LYS A 12 -0.22 -9.02 15.42
N ARG A 13 -0.92 -8.14 16.13
CA ARG A 13 -2.39 -8.00 16.05
C ARG A 13 -2.87 -7.43 14.72
N ILE A 14 -2.05 -6.59 14.09
CA ILE A 14 -2.35 -5.96 12.79
C ILE A 14 -1.85 -6.79 11.59
N GLU A 15 -1.08 -7.84 11.82
CA GLU A 15 -0.66 -8.77 10.77
C GLU A 15 -1.83 -9.61 10.25
N LEU A 16 -1.74 -9.98 8.97
CA LEU A 16 -2.69 -10.93 8.39
C LEU A 16 -2.52 -12.30 9.04
N ASN A 17 -3.64 -12.89 9.45
CA ASN A 17 -3.66 -14.27 9.94
C ASN A 17 -3.16 -15.23 8.83
N GLN A 18 -2.27 -16.16 9.19
CA GLN A 18 -1.70 -17.16 8.29
C GLN A 18 -2.77 -17.96 7.52
N ALA A 19 -3.85 -18.37 8.17
CA ALA A 19 -4.94 -19.09 7.51
C ALA A 19 -5.63 -18.23 6.43
N ARG A 20 -5.85 -16.94 6.71
CA ARG A 20 -6.38 -15.99 5.71
C ARG A 20 -5.37 -15.75 4.59
N ALA A 21 -4.07 -15.71 4.88
CA ALA A 21 -3.03 -15.59 3.87
C ALA A 21 -3.00 -16.82 2.93
N THR A 22 -3.19 -18.03 3.45
CA THR A 22 -3.33 -19.24 2.64
C THR A 22 -4.57 -19.20 1.75
N GLN A 23 -5.75 -18.92 2.32
CA GLN A 23 -7.00 -18.80 1.54
C GLN A 23 -6.91 -17.74 0.44
N LEU A 24 -6.25 -16.63 0.74
CA LEU A 24 -5.98 -15.59 -0.23
C LEU A 24 -5.12 -16.10 -1.39
N SER A 25 -4.06 -16.85 -1.08
CA SER A 25 -3.17 -17.43 -2.10
C SER A 25 -3.95 -18.37 -3.02
N ASP A 26 -4.80 -19.24 -2.47
CA ASP A 26 -5.60 -20.18 -3.25
C ASP A 26 -6.54 -19.44 -4.22
N ARG A 27 -7.17 -18.36 -3.76
CA ARG A 27 -8.07 -17.53 -4.58
C ARG A 27 -7.33 -16.77 -5.66
N TYR A 28 -6.20 -16.18 -5.30
CA TYR A 28 -5.33 -15.51 -6.26
C TYR A 28 -4.89 -16.48 -7.37
N ILE A 29 -4.48 -17.70 -7.01
CA ILE A 29 -4.09 -18.74 -7.98
C ILE A 29 -5.29 -19.10 -8.88
N ALA A 30 -6.47 -19.31 -8.31
CA ALA A 30 -7.67 -19.61 -9.10
C ALA A 30 -8.06 -18.48 -10.07
N ILE A 31 -7.92 -17.21 -9.65
CA ILE A 31 -8.14 -16.04 -10.52
C ILE A 31 -7.10 -16.03 -11.64
N LYS A 32 -5.81 -16.18 -11.29
CA LYS A 32 -4.69 -16.22 -12.23
C LYS A 32 -4.91 -17.30 -13.30
N GLU A 33 -5.13 -18.54 -12.89
CA GLU A 33 -5.33 -19.68 -13.80
C GLU A 33 -6.54 -19.47 -14.73
N THR A 34 -7.63 -18.90 -14.21
CA THR A 34 -8.85 -18.65 -15.00
C THR A 34 -8.59 -17.61 -16.08
N ILE A 35 -7.92 -16.51 -15.74
CA ILE A 35 -7.64 -15.41 -16.66
C ILE A 35 -6.58 -15.83 -17.69
N GLU A 36 -5.47 -16.41 -17.25
CA GLU A 36 -4.37 -16.85 -18.13
C GLU A 36 -4.79 -18.01 -19.05
N GLY A 37 -5.73 -18.84 -18.62
CA GLY A 37 -6.35 -19.86 -19.48
C GLY A 37 -7.39 -19.29 -20.46
N SER A 38 -7.88 -18.07 -20.24
CA SER A 38 -8.92 -17.44 -21.08
C SER A 38 -8.37 -16.40 -22.05
N ILE A 39 -7.26 -15.74 -21.71
CA ILE A 39 -6.63 -14.72 -22.54
C ILE A 39 -5.20 -15.17 -22.86
N SER A 40 -4.95 -15.47 -24.14
CA SER A 40 -3.63 -15.90 -24.61
C SER A 40 -2.60 -14.79 -24.37
N GLY A 41 -1.49 -15.13 -23.69
CA GLY A 41 -0.41 -14.18 -23.40
C GLY A 41 -0.67 -13.24 -22.21
N ALA A 42 -1.80 -13.37 -21.51
CA ALA A 42 -2.02 -12.61 -20.29
C ALA A 42 -1.04 -13.02 -19.18
N ASP A 43 -0.64 -12.03 -18.36
CA ASP A 43 0.19 -12.24 -17.17
C ASP A 43 -0.50 -11.60 -15.96
N VAL A 44 -0.91 -12.44 -15.01
CA VAL A 44 -1.57 -12.01 -13.77
C VAL A 44 -0.55 -11.97 -12.63
N PHE A 45 -0.45 -10.82 -11.97
CA PHE A 45 0.50 -10.57 -10.90
C PHE A 45 -0.13 -9.79 -9.75
N GLN A 46 0.37 -10.00 -8.54
CA GLN A 46 -0.03 -9.22 -7.36
C GLN A 46 0.50 -7.80 -7.49
N ILE A 47 -0.33 -6.82 -7.13
CA ILE A 47 0.06 -5.42 -7.04
C ILE A 47 -0.31 -4.87 -5.66
N GLY A 48 -0.15 -3.56 -5.48
CA GLY A 48 -0.60 -2.88 -4.27
C GLY A 48 0.10 -3.34 -2.99
N SER A 49 -0.60 -3.17 -1.88
CA SER A 49 -0.03 -3.41 -0.54
C SER A 49 0.24 -4.89 -0.25
N PHE A 50 -0.41 -5.80 -0.98
CA PHE A 50 -0.16 -7.23 -0.85
C PHE A 50 1.21 -7.61 -1.43
N GLN A 51 1.51 -7.19 -2.66
CA GLN A 51 2.81 -7.40 -3.30
C GLN A 51 3.96 -6.85 -2.46
N ARG A 52 3.75 -5.69 -1.83
CA ARG A 52 4.74 -4.99 -0.99
C ARG A 52 4.84 -5.53 0.43
N LYS A 53 3.98 -6.50 0.80
CA LYS A 53 3.85 -7.07 2.15
C LYS A 53 3.50 -6.03 3.22
N THR A 54 2.80 -4.96 2.84
CA THR A 54 2.39 -3.82 3.68
C THR A 54 0.88 -3.81 3.97
N LYS A 55 0.15 -4.84 3.53
CA LYS A 55 -1.27 -5.04 3.88
C LYS A 55 -1.40 -5.30 5.39
N ILE A 56 -2.38 -4.64 6.01
CA ILE A 56 -2.75 -4.83 7.42
C ILE A 56 -4.10 -5.54 7.50
N ARG A 57 -4.35 -6.22 8.63
CA ARG A 57 -5.66 -6.79 8.95
C ARG A 57 -6.72 -5.68 8.99
N PRO A 58 -7.91 -5.87 8.39
CA PRO A 58 -9.02 -4.94 8.52
C PRO A 58 -9.40 -4.68 9.99
N THR A 59 -9.86 -3.46 10.30
CA THR A 59 -10.26 -3.08 11.67
C THR A 59 -11.40 -3.91 12.22
N GLN A 60 -12.33 -4.34 11.36
CA GLN A 60 -13.43 -5.20 11.74
C GLN A 60 -13.30 -6.54 11.00
N ASP A 61 -13.56 -7.65 11.68
CA ASP A 61 -13.36 -8.99 11.12
C ASP A 61 -14.31 -9.31 9.95
N ASN A 62 -15.43 -8.59 9.87
CA ASN A 62 -16.41 -8.65 8.79
C ASN A 62 -16.10 -7.71 7.62
N ASN A 63 -15.08 -6.84 7.71
CA ASN A 63 -14.68 -6.02 6.57
C ASN A 63 -13.92 -6.87 5.56
N ASN A 64 -14.16 -6.59 4.29
CA ASN A 64 -13.45 -7.23 3.21
C ASN A 64 -11.95 -6.93 3.31
N LEU A 65 -11.14 -7.96 3.05
CA LEU A 65 -9.74 -7.76 2.74
C LEU A 65 -9.64 -7.40 1.26
N ASP A 66 -9.26 -6.17 0.94
CA ASP A 66 -9.11 -5.74 -0.46
C ASP A 66 -7.77 -6.18 -1.05
N ILE A 67 -7.75 -6.73 -2.26
CA ILE A 67 -6.55 -7.23 -2.92
C ILE A 67 -6.49 -6.71 -4.33
N ASP A 68 -5.46 -5.93 -4.59
CA ASP A 68 -5.18 -5.38 -5.91
C ASP A 68 -4.43 -6.43 -6.75
N VAL A 69 -4.95 -6.72 -7.95
CA VAL A 69 -4.35 -7.68 -8.89
C VAL A 69 -4.15 -7.01 -10.24
N GLY A 70 -2.92 -7.00 -10.73
CA GLY A 70 -2.60 -6.55 -12.08
C GLY A 70 -2.85 -7.66 -13.09
N VAL A 71 -3.56 -7.33 -14.17
CA VAL A 71 -3.81 -8.24 -15.29
C VAL A 71 -3.21 -7.63 -16.55
N CYS A 72 -2.01 -8.09 -16.91
CA CYS A 72 -1.32 -7.62 -18.11
C CYS A 72 -1.92 -8.32 -19.33
N LEU A 73 -2.68 -7.57 -20.14
CA LEU A 73 -3.36 -8.08 -21.34
C LEU A 73 -2.45 -8.10 -22.59
N GLY A 74 -1.26 -7.51 -22.50
CA GLY A 74 -0.29 -7.47 -23.58
C GLY A 74 0.72 -6.34 -23.40
N GLU A 75 1.20 -5.80 -24.52
CA GLU A 75 2.19 -4.72 -24.55
C GLU A 75 1.80 -3.60 -25.52
N PHE A 76 2.19 -2.37 -25.19
CA PHE A 76 2.08 -1.22 -26.07
C PHE A 76 3.44 -0.91 -26.68
N SER A 77 3.59 -1.15 -27.98
CA SER A 77 4.83 -0.81 -28.72
C SER A 77 4.83 0.62 -29.26
N ARG A 78 3.67 1.29 -29.34
CA ARG A 78 3.51 2.69 -29.79
C ARG A 78 2.13 3.24 -29.39
N TYR A 79 2.03 4.56 -29.25
CA TYR A 79 0.75 5.27 -29.08
C TYR A 79 0.27 5.79 -30.45
N VAL A 80 -0.96 5.44 -30.84
CA VAL A 80 -1.57 5.85 -32.12
C VAL A 80 -3.05 6.22 -31.92
N PRO A 81 -3.61 7.15 -32.71
CA PRO A 81 -5.05 7.38 -32.75
C PRO A 81 -5.79 6.09 -33.15
N GLY A 82 -6.88 5.76 -32.44
CA GLY A 82 -7.64 4.52 -32.69
C GLY A 82 -6.95 3.24 -32.20
N GLY A 83 -5.96 3.35 -31.30
CA GLY A 83 -5.42 2.19 -30.56
C GLY A 83 -6.40 1.63 -29.52
N VAL A 84 -5.90 0.75 -28.65
CA VAL A 84 -6.72 0.15 -27.58
C VAL A 84 -7.16 1.20 -26.57
N TYR A 85 -8.47 1.28 -26.34
CA TYR A 85 -9.05 2.19 -25.35
C TYR A 85 -9.15 1.55 -23.97
N PRO A 86 -9.07 2.32 -22.88
CA PRO A 86 -9.12 1.75 -21.53
C PRO A 86 -10.42 1.00 -21.24
N ALA A 87 -11.57 1.48 -21.73
CA ALA A 87 -12.85 0.77 -21.66
C ALA A 87 -12.82 -0.62 -22.32
N GLU A 88 -12.15 -0.78 -23.47
CA GLU A 88 -12.02 -2.07 -24.16
C GLU A 88 -11.18 -3.06 -23.34
N ALA A 89 -10.18 -2.58 -22.60
CA ALA A 89 -9.35 -3.39 -21.72
C ALA A 89 -10.15 -3.91 -20.52
N VAL A 90 -11.00 -3.06 -19.93
CA VAL A 90 -11.93 -3.43 -18.85
C VAL A 90 -12.94 -4.47 -19.34
N GLU A 91 -13.57 -4.23 -20.50
CA GLU A 91 -14.52 -5.17 -21.11
C GLU A 91 -13.87 -6.52 -21.45
N THR A 92 -12.66 -6.51 -22.00
CA THR A 92 -11.89 -7.73 -22.29
C THR A 92 -11.67 -8.55 -21.02
N LEU A 93 -11.29 -7.88 -19.92
CA LEU A 93 -11.05 -8.53 -18.65
C LEU A 93 -12.35 -9.10 -18.06
N GLU A 94 -13.44 -8.33 -18.04
CA GLU A 94 -14.75 -8.77 -17.55
C GLU A 94 -15.21 -10.03 -18.29
N ASN A 95 -15.18 -9.99 -19.63
CA ASN A 95 -15.59 -11.10 -20.49
C ASN A 95 -14.73 -12.35 -20.32
N SER A 96 -13.49 -12.21 -19.84
CA SER A 96 -12.61 -13.35 -19.58
C SER A 96 -12.97 -14.11 -18.31
N ILE A 97 -13.53 -13.44 -17.29
CA ILE A 97 -13.72 -14.00 -15.95
C ILE A 97 -15.19 -14.22 -15.59
N ALA A 98 -16.07 -13.24 -15.83
CA ALA A 98 -17.48 -13.29 -15.43
C ALA A 98 -18.23 -14.55 -15.92
N PRO A 99 -18.03 -15.05 -17.16
CA PRO A 99 -18.74 -16.23 -17.63
C PRO A 99 -18.09 -17.56 -17.21
N LYS A 100 -17.08 -17.59 -16.35
CA LYS A 100 -16.32 -18.82 -16.03
C LYS A 100 -16.74 -19.44 -14.70
N GLY A 101 -17.02 -20.75 -14.71
CA GLY A 101 -17.13 -21.57 -13.49
C GLY A 101 -17.93 -20.95 -12.35
N SER A 102 -17.31 -20.88 -11.18
CA SER A 102 -17.86 -20.26 -9.96
C SER A 102 -18.00 -18.75 -10.02
N TYR A 103 -17.26 -18.06 -10.91
CA TYR A 103 -17.34 -16.61 -11.07
C TYR A 103 -18.72 -16.16 -11.57
N LYS A 104 -19.44 -17.00 -12.33
CA LYS A 104 -20.87 -16.73 -12.65
C LYS A 104 -21.73 -16.52 -11.41
N LYS A 105 -21.40 -17.20 -10.30
CA LYS A 105 -22.12 -17.10 -9.03
C LYS A 105 -21.64 -15.90 -8.21
N ILE A 106 -20.34 -15.61 -8.25
CA ILE A 106 -19.73 -14.43 -7.61
C ILE A 106 -20.28 -13.14 -8.24
N ARG A 107 -20.59 -13.17 -9.55
CA ARG A 107 -21.05 -12.02 -10.34
C ARG A 107 -20.08 -10.83 -10.23
N PRO A 108 -18.86 -10.95 -10.80
CA PRO A 108 -17.95 -9.81 -10.90
C PRO A 108 -18.66 -8.61 -11.48
N TYR A 109 -18.33 -7.42 -10.99
CA TYR A 109 -18.90 -6.17 -11.48
C TYR A 109 -17.81 -5.16 -11.80
N VAL A 110 -18.12 -4.25 -12.72
CA VAL A 110 -17.21 -3.18 -13.10
C VAL A 110 -17.31 -2.05 -12.08
N ASP A 111 -16.19 -1.72 -11.45
CA ASP A 111 -15.98 -0.49 -10.68
C ASP A 111 -14.81 0.24 -11.34
N ALA A 112 -15.12 0.88 -12.48
CA ALA A 112 -14.11 1.35 -13.43
C ALA A 112 -13.05 2.22 -12.72
N PRO A 113 -11.75 1.93 -12.90
CA PRO A 113 -11.16 1.10 -13.96
C PRO A 113 -11.02 -0.40 -13.66
N THR A 114 -11.60 -0.90 -12.57
CA THR A 114 -11.36 -2.26 -12.08
C THR A 114 -12.53 -3.21 -12.31
N ILE A 115 -12.24 -4.51 -12.33
CA ILE A 115 -13.24 -5.57 -12.17
C ILE A 115 -13.17 -6.08 -10.74
N VAL A 116 -14.28 -5.98 -10.01
CA VAL A 116 -14.36 -6.35 -8.60
C VAL A 116 -14.94 -7.75 -8.44
N LEU A 117 -14.28 -8.57 -7.61
CA LEU A 117 -14.77 -9.87 -7.17
C LEU A 117 -14.92 -9.87 -5.65
N GLU A 118 -16.17 -9.94 -5.19
CA GLU A 118 -16.48 -10.05 -3.77
C GLU A 118 -16.87 -11.47 -3.41
N TYR A 119 -16.11 -12.05 -2.49
CA TYR A 119 -16.39 -13.37 -1.98
C TYR A 119 -17.08 -13.30 -0.62
N ALA A 120 -18.01 -14.21 -0.38
CA ALA A 120 -18.84 -14.26 0.82
C ALA A 120 -18.07 -14.41 2.15
N ASP A 121 -16.83 -14.86 2.11
CA ASP A 121 -15.92 -15.00 3.27
C ASP A 121 -14.98 -13.79 3.46
N GLY A 122 -15.33 -12.64 2.89
CA GLY A 122 -14.71 -11.37 3.23
C GLY A 122 -13.41 -11.08 2.47
N PHE A 123 -13.28 -11.54 1.23
CA PHE A 123 -12.20 -11.14 0.32
C PHE A 123 -12.78 -10.35 -0.85
N LYS A 124 -12.20 -9.19 -1.15
CA LYS A 124 -12.52 -8.36 -2.31
C LYS A 124 -11.28 -8.28 -3.20
N PHE A 125 -11.35 -8.78 -4.43
CA PHE A 125 -10.27 -8.63 -5.40
C PHE A 125 -10.63 -7.53 -6.40
N GLU A 126 -9.72 -6.59 -6.60
CA GLU A 126 -9.82 -5.53 -7.59
C GLU A 126 -8.83 -5.85 -8.71
N LEU A 127 -9.36 -6.28 -9.85
CA LEU A 127 -8.55 -6.61 -11.02
C LEU A 127 -8.34 -5.36 -11.86
N VAL A 128 -7.10 -4.94 -12.02
CA VAL A 128 -6.69 -3.78 -12.80
C VAL A 128 -6.13 -4.26 -14.14
N PRO A 129 -6.84 -4.04 -15.27
CA PRO A 129 -6.28 -4.34 -16.58
C PRO A 129 -5.10 -3.41 -16.85
N CYS A 130 -4.04 -3.94 -17.45
CA CYS A 130 -2.85 -3.17 -17.76
C CYS A 130 -2.15 -3.69 -19.02
N TYR A 131 -1.26 -2.86 -19.57
CA TYR A 131 -0.35 -3.23 -20.65
C TYR A 131 1.08 -2.87 -20.26
N ARG A 132 2.06 -3.68 -20.64
CA ARG A 132 3.48 -3.30 -20.50
C ARG A 132 3.80 -2.18 -21.48
N ASP A 133 4.44 -1.13 -21.01
CA ASP A 133 4.94 -0.09 -21.91
C ASP A 133 6.24 -0.53 -22.58
N LYS A 134 6.17 -0.82 -23.88
CA LYS A 134 7.31 -1.10 -24.76
C LYS A 134 7.51 0.01 -25.80
N SER A 135 6.80 1.12 -25.68
CA SER A 135 6.86 2.24 -26.63
C SER A 135 8.11 3.10 -26.48
N GLY A 136 8.82 2.95 -25.35
CA GLY A 136 9.96 3.78 -24.97
C GLY A 136 9.58 5.01 -24.14
N LYS A 137 8.28 5.29 -23.92
CA LYS A 137 7.82 6.45 -23.15
C LYS A 137 8.26 6.39 -21.68
N TYR A 138 8.13 5.23 -21.04
CA TYR A 138 8.53 4.99 -19.65
C TYR A 138 9.67 3.96 -19.57
N HIS A 139 10.73 4.19 -20.35
CA HIS A 139 11.86 3.26 -20.42
C HIS A 139 12.83 3.39 -19.23
N ARG A 140 13.16 2.25 -18.62
CA ARG A 140 14.18 2.12 -17.59
C ARG A 140 15.27 1.15 -18.03
N GLU A 141 16.52 1.62 -18.05
CA GLU A 141 17.67 0.77 -18.34
C GLU A 141 17.85 -0.28 -17.23
N ASN A 142 17.94 -1.57 -17.60
CA ASN A 142 18.16 -2.70 -16.68
C ASN A 142 17.17 -2.80 -15.51
N GLY A 143 15.96 -2.25 -15.66
CA GLY A 143 14.91 -2.27 -14.64
C GLY A 143 13.63 -2.99 -15.10
N PRO A 144 12.64 -3.15 -14.20
CA PRO A 144 11.35 -3.70 -14.57
C PRO A 144 10.63 -2.76 -15.54
N ASP A 145 9.82 -3.37 -16.41
CA ASP A 145 8.88 -2.64 -17.28
C ASP A 145 7.92 -1.79 -16.45
N CYS A 146 7.66 -0.59 -16.94
CA CYS A 146 6.50 0.19 -16.50
C CYS A 146 5.22 -0.38 -17.13
N TYR A 147 4.11 -0.27 -16.41
CA TYR A 147 2.79 -0.60 -16.94
C TYR A 147 2.01 0.67 -17.24
N VAL A 148 1.04 0.56 -18.13
CA VAL A 148 -0.03 1.55 -18.26
C VAL A 148 -1.35 0.94 -17.85
N ILE A 149 -2.13 1.70 -17.08
CA ILE A 149 -3.44 1.32 -16.55
C ILE A 149 -4.49 2.36 -16.95
N PRO A 150 -5.76 1.98 -17.04
CA PRO A 150 -6.84 2.94 -17.16
C PRO A 150 -6.94 3.84 -15.91
N ASP A 151 -7.25 5.12 -16.11
CA ASP A 151 -7.69 6.02 -15.03
C ASP A 151 -9.22 6.26 -15.10
N SER A 152 -9.74 7.01 -14.13
CA SER A 152 -11.16 7.37 -14.07
C SER A 152 -11.63 8.28 -15.22
N ASN A 153 -10.70 8.92 -15.93
CA ASN A 153 -11.01 9.76 -17.09
C ASN A 153 -10.97 8.98 -18.42
N ASN A 154 -10.90 7.64 -18.37
CA ASN A 154 -10.76 6.78 -19.53
C ASN A 154 -9.50 7.12 -20.36
N THR A 155 -8.39 7.38 -19.67
CA THR A 155 -7.05 7.59 -20.24
C THR A 155 -6.05 6.55 -19.72
N TRP A 156 -4.89 6.46 -20.36
CA TRP A 156 -3.79 5.59 -19.95
C TRP A 156 -2.79 6.36 -19.09
N ILE A 157 -2.61 5.93 -17.84
CA ILE A 157 -1.61 6.47 -16.91
C ILE A 157 -0.54 5.44 -16.59
N ALA A 158 0.66 5.90 -16.26
CA ALA A 158 1.77 5.02 -15.86
C ALA A 158 1.57 4.44 -14.45
N ALA A 159 1.95 3.18 -14.28
CA ALA A 159 1.95 2.48 -13.01
C ALA A 159 3.19 1.58 -12.89
N ASP A 160 4.02 1.85 -11.91
CA ASP A 160 5.32 1.20 -11.71
C ASP A 160 5.26 0.11 -10.64
N TYR A 161 4.21 -0.71 -10.64
CA TYR A 161 3.92 -1.67 -9.57
C TYR A 161 5.12 -2.53 -9.16
N LYS A 162 5.84 -3.12 -10.14
CA LYS A 162 7.02 -3.94 -9.88
C LYS A 162 8.21 -3.12 -9.38
N TYR A 163 8.39 -1.91 -9.88
CA TYR A 163 9.45 -1.01 -9.43
C TYR A 163 9.22 -0.55 -7.99
N ASP A 164 8.03 -0.03 -7.69
CA ASP A 164 7.67 0.47 -6.36
C ASP A 164 7.79 -0.63 -5.29
N ALA A 165 7.39 -1.87 -5.64
CA ALA A 165 7.56 -3.02 -4.77
C ALA A 165 9.02 -3.43 -4.57
N ALA A 166 9.83 -3.40 -5.63
CA ALA A 166 11.26 -3.67 -5.55
C ALA A 166 11.99 -2.60 -4.73
N PHE A 167 11.61 -1.33 -4.89
CA PHE A 167 12.18 -0.21 -4.13
C PHE A 167 11.93 -0.39 -2.63
N ILE A 168 10.68 -0.62 -2.23
CA ILE A 168 10.32 -0.80 -0.81
C ILE A 168 10.99 -2.05 -0.24
N SER A 169 10.97 -3.16 -0.98
CA SER A 169 11.63 -4.40 -0.56
C SER A 169 13.14 -4.22 -0.39
N GLY A 170 13.79 -3.56 -1.36
CA GLY A 170 15.22 -3.26 -1.33
C GLY A 170 15.58 -2.33 -0.17
N MET A 171 14.79 -1.28 0.09
CA MET A 171 14.98 -0.41 1.25
C MET A 171 14.84 -1.17 2.57
N ASN A 172 13.88 -2.08 2.69
CA ASN A 172 13.69 -2.89 3.89
C ASN A 172 14.84 -3.89 4.12
N GLN A 173 15.48 -4.37 3.05
CA GLN A 173 16.59 -5.33 3.11
C GLN A 173 17.96 -4.69 3.38
N LYS A 174 18.08 -3.35 3.32
CA LYS A 174 19.33 -2.67 3.66
C LYS A 174 19.73 -2.96 5.10
N ASP A 175 20.98 -3.35 5.32
CA ASP A 175 21.52 -3.74 6.63
C ASP A 175 21.26 -2.67 7.70
N GLN A 176 21.43 -1.39 7.34
CA GLN A 176 21.19 -0.27 8.24
C GLN A 176 19.71 -0.09 8.62
N VAL A 177 18.76 -0.62 7.85
CA VAL A 177 17.31 -0.52 8.09
C VAL A 177 16.79 -1.71 8.92
N LYS A 178 17.58 -2.79 9.06
CA LYS A 178 17.29 -3.94 9.94
C LYS A 178 15.87 -4.54 9.75
N GLN A 179 15.35 -4.51 8.52
CA GLN A 179 14.01 -5.01 8.18
C GLN A 179 12.84 -4.37 8.95
N VAL A 180 13.03 -3.17 9.52
CA VAL A 180 11.98 -2.49 10.30
C VAL A 180 11.03 -1.63 9.45
N LEU A 181 11.33 -1.40 8.16
CA LEU A 181 10.53 -0.52 7.30
C LEU A 181 9.11 -1.09 7.10
N VAL A 182 8.98 -2.36 6.71
CA VAL A 182 7.66 -2.97 6.46
C VAL A 182 6.78 -3.01 7.72
N PRO A 183 7.27 -3.46 8.90
CA PRO A 183 6.51 -3.35 10.13
C PRO A 183 6.14 -1.90 10.50
N SER A 184 7.04 -0.95 10.28
CA SER A 184 6.76 0.48 10.53
C SER A 184 5.66 1.00 9.63
N ILE A 185 5.66 0.64 8.35
CA ILE A 185 4.59 0.97 7.40
C ILE A 185 3.24 0.46 7.93
N LYS A 186 3.17 -0.80 8.37
CA LYS A 186 1.93 -1.39 8.89
C LYS A 186 1.42 -0.67 10.13
N MET A 187 2.33 -0.42 11.09
CA MET A 187 2.04 0.36 12.30
C MET A 187 1.48 1.75 11.96
N ILE A 188 2.13 2.46 11.04
CA ILE A 188 1.75 3.82 10.66
C ILE A 188 0.43 3.84 9.89
N LYS A 189 0.20 2.90 8.96
CA LYS A 189 -1.10 2.77 8.27
C LYS A 189 -2.23 2.58 9.26
N LYS A 190 -2.04 1.70 10.24
CA LYS A 190 -3.06 1.47 11.28
C LYS A 190 -3.28 2.71 12.14
N PHE A 191 -2.22 3.42 12.48
CA PHE A 191 -2.32 4.69 13.22
C PHE A 191 -3.11 5.75 12.43
N VAL A 192 -2.80 5.92 11.14
CA VAL A 192 -3.49 6.85 10.23
C VAL A 192 -4.97 6.51 10.13
N GLU A 193 -5.31 5.23 9.96
CA GLU A 193 -6.68 4.72 9.94
C GLU A 193 -7.42 5.03 11.25
N ASN A 194 -6.86 4.64 12.40
CA ASN A 194 -7.48 4.82 13.71
C ASN A 194 -7.71 6.30 14.08
N ASN A 195 -6.86 7.19 13.58
CA ASN A 195 -6.95 8.63 13.84
C ASN A 195 -7.71 9.38 12.74
N ASN A 196 -8.32 8.68 11.76
CA ASN A 196 -9.04 9.26 10.63
C ASN A 196 -8.22 10.34 9.90
N ILE A 197 -6.91 10.13 9.77
CA ILE A 197 -6.03 11.06 9.06
C ILE A 197 -6.23 10.80 7.57
N CYS A 198 -6.71 11.80 6.84
CA CYS A 198 -7.05 11.68 5.42
C CYS A 198 -5.81 11.66 4.52
N ILE A 199 -5.01 10.59 4.63
CA ILE A 199 -3.86 10.27 3.79
C ILE A 199 -4.07 8.85 3.27
N SER A 200 -3.97 8.64 1.96
CA SER A 200 -4.21 7.30 1.41
C SER A 200 -3.17 6.28 1.91
N SER A 201 -3.53 5.00 1.88
CA SER A 201 -2.61 3.92 2.27
C SER A 201 -1.31 3.95 1.45
N PHE A 202 -1.39 4.18 0.14
CA PHE A 202 -0.20 4.21 -0.71
C PHE A 202 0.65 5.48 -0.47
N HIS A 203 0.03 6.64 -0.24
CA HIS A 203 0.75 7.85 0.19
C HIS A 203 1.55 7.61 1.47
N THR A 204 0.92 6.96 2.45
CA THR A 204 1.55 6.61 3.73
C THR A 204 2.76 5.69 3.50
N GLU A 205 2.62 4.68 2.63
CA GLU A 205 3.70 3.76 2.25
C GLU A 205 4.87 4.49 1.60
N ALA A 206 4.60 5.39 0.64
CA ALA A 206 5.62 6.16 -0.05
C ALA A 206 6.38 7.08 0.92
N MET A 207 5.68 7.82 1.79
CA MET A 207 6.30 8.65 2.83
C MET A 207 7.22 7.85 3.74
N CYS A 208 6.76 6.67 4.19
CA CYS A 208 7.59 5.78 5.02
C CYS A 208 8.84 5.31 4.28
N ALA A 209 8.69 4.90 3.02
CA ALA A 209 9.77 4.36 2.20
C ALA A 209 10.91 5.37 2.01
N ILE A 210 10.59 6.67 1.94
CA ILE A 210 11.59 7.74 1.78
C ILE A 210 12.13 8.28 3.10
N SER A 211 11.37 8.24 4.21
CA SER A 211 11.79 8.86 5.48
C SER A 211 12.37 7.89 6.51
N VAL A 212 11.75 6.72 6.70
CA VAL A 212 12.10 5.80 7.78
C VAL A 212 13.55 5.32 7.67
N PRO A 213 14.07 4.91 6.48
CA PRO A 213 15.47 4.54 6.34
C PRO A 213 16.43 5.65 6.78
N GLY A 214 16.06 6.92 6.55
CA GLY A 214 16.86 8.08 6.96
C GLY A 214 16.93 8.22 8.49
N PHE A 215 15.80 8.06 9.18
CA PHE A 215 15.77 8.12 10.66
C PHE A 215 16.63 7.03 11.29
N ILE A 216 16.46 5.78 10.81
CA ILE A 216 17.22 4.64 11.32
C ILE A 216 18.71 4.85 11.08
N SER A 217 19.11 5.21 9.85
CA SER A 217 20.51 5.45 9.52
C SER A 217 21.12 6.54 10.41
N PHE A 218 20.37 7.60 10.68
CA PHE A 218 20.79 8.68 11.57
C PHE A 218 21.01 8.19 13.00
N TRP A 219 20.04 7.47 13.58
CA TRP A 219 20.15 6.97 14.96
C TRP A 219 21.25 5.92 15.12
N GLU A 220 21.39 5.01 14.16
CA GLU A 220 22.46 4.00 14.14
C GLU A 220 23.84 4.65 14.08
N SER A 221 24.02 5.66 13.22
CA SER A 221 25.32 6.37 13.11
C SER A 221 25.74 7.05 14.41
N ARG A 222 24.77 7.41 15.26
CA ARG A 222 24.97 8.06 16.57
C ARG A 222 24.92 7.08 17.75
N LYS A 223 24.75 5.77 17.49
CA LYS A 223 24.54 4.74 18.51
C LYS A 223 23.38 5.07 19.48
N GLN A 224 22.37 5.77 18.97
CA GLN A 224 21.18 6.11 19.74
C GLN A 224 20.25 4.90 19.78
N LYS A 225 19.68 4.62 20.96
CA LYS A 225 18.64 3.60 21.09
C LYS A 225 17.35 4.13 20.47
N TRP A 226 16.70 3.31 19.67
CA TRP A 226 15.41 3.60 19.04
C TRP A 226 14.58 2.33 18.97
N HIS A 227 13.28 2.52 18.79
CA HIS A 227 12.25 1.47 18.76
C HIS A 227 11.05 2.01 17.95
N TYR A 228 10.00 1.20 17.75
CA TYR A 228 8.84 1.57 16.92
C TYR A 228 8.13 2.86 17.37
N GLN A 229 8.04 3.13 18.67
CA GLN A 229 7.49 4.39 19.19
C GLN A 229 8.23 5.64 18.69
N HIS A 230 9.55 5.54 18.56
CA HIS A 230 10.39 6.63 18.06
C HIS A 230 10.20 6.82 16.54
N ILE A 231 10.02 5.71 15.81
CA ILE A 231 9.73 5.75 14.37
C ILE A 231 8.38 6.43 14.11
N LEU A 232 7.34 6.10 14.88
CA LEU A 232 6.04 6.74 14.76
C LEU A 232 6.13 8.25 15.05
N ALA A 233 6.79 8.64 16.15
CA ALA A 233 6.95 10.04 16.53
C ALA A 233 7.73 10.85 15.48
N ALA A 234 8.81 10.29 14.92
CA ALA A 234 9.61 10.90 13.86
C ALA A 234 8.86 10.94 12.52
N TRP A 235 8.08 9.90 12.20
CA TRP A 235 7.28 9.90 10.98
C TRP A 235 6.17 10.95 11.03
N LEU A 236 5.47 11.12 12.16
CA LEU A 236 4.47 12.17 12.34
C LEU A 236 5.05 13.57 12.07
N ASP A 237 6.26 13.81 12.57
CA ASP A 237 6.96 15.08 12.34
C ASP A 237 7.23 15.28 10.84
N LYS A 238 7.81 14.27 10.18
CA LYS A 238 8.18 14.39 8.77
C LYS A 238 6.97 14.39 7.83
N ALA A 239 5.93 13.62 8.15
CA ALA A 239 4.69 13.59 7.42
C ALA A 239 4.01 14.97 7.43
N SER A 240 4.14 15.75 8.52
CA SER A 240 3.63 17.12 8.57
C SER A 240 4.23 18.03 7.49
N GLU A 241 5.47 17.76 7.06
CA GLU A 241 6.11 18.47 5.95
C GLU A 241 5.66 17.91 4.60
N TYR A 242 5.60 16.58 4.47
CA TYR A 242 5.26 15.92 3.21
C TYR A 242 3.84 16.18 2.74
N VAL A 243 2.85 16.32 3.64
CA VAL A 243 1.47 16.61 3.24
C VAL A 243 1.30 17.99 2.61
N LEU A 244 2.29 18.88 2.72
CA LEU A 244 2.28 20.20 2.10
C LEU A 244 2.85 20.20 0.66
N GLY A 245 3.47 19.11 0.23
CA GLY A 245 4.07 18.98 -1.10
C GLY A 245 3.76 17.63 -1.74
N ASP A 246 4.46 17.35 -2.82
CA ASP A 246 4.28 16.10 -3.56
C ASP A 246 5.17 15.00 -2.99
N VAL A 247 4.65 13.77 -2.97
CA VAL A 247 5.39 12.59 -2.56
C VAL A 247 5.49 11.63 -3.73
N SER A 248 6.70 11.14 -4.00
CA SER A 248 6.94 10.12 -5.03
C SER A 248 8.03 9.16 -4.58
N ILE A 249 7.90 7.89 -4.96
CA ILE A 249 9.01 6.94 -4.84
C ILE A 249 10.10 7.36 -5.84
N PRO A 250 11.36 7.59 -5.40
CA PRO A 250 12.43 7.99 -6.30
C PRO A 250 12.58 7.03 -7.48
N GLY A 251 12.57 7.56 -8.71
CA GLY A 251 12.73 6.77 -9.94
C GLY A 251 11.47 6.04 -10.43
N SER A 252 10.32 6.21 -9.76
CA SER A 252 9.03 5.71 -10.19
C SER A 252 8.41 6.62 -11.26
N TYR A 253 7.78 6.01 -12.26
CA TYR A 253 6.90 6.63 -13.25
C TYR A 253 5.44 6.63 -12.81
N SER A 254 5.09 5.94 -11.72
CA SER A 254 3.80 6.16 -11.06
C SER A 254 3.67 7.66 -10.79
N GLY A 255 2.53 8.25 -11.13
CA GLY A 255 2.30 9.69 -10.98
C GLY A 255 2.58 10.19 -9.56
N GLN A 256 2.80 11.50 -9.41
CA GLN A 256 2.95 12.12 -8.09
C GLN A 256 1.74 11.81 -7.23
N LEU A 257 2.00 11.42 -5.99
CA LEU A 257 0.96 11.18 -5.02
C LEU A 257 0.56 12.53 -4.44
N GLU A 258 -0.55 13.06 -4.95
CA GLU A 258 -1.18 14.25 -4.43
C GLU A 258 -2.22 13.93 -3.36
N LEU A 259 -2.08 14.60 -2.21
CA LEU A 259 -3.11 14.56 -1.19
C LEU A 259 -4.37 15.24 -1.71
N GLU A 260 -5.51 14.56 -1.63
CA GLU A 260 -6.79 15.16 -1.97
C GLU A 260 -7.04 16.44 -1.15
N GLY A 261 -7.69 17.43 -1.77
CA GLY A 261 -8.03 18.70 -1.14
C GLY A 261 -7.05 19.84 -1.43
N ASN A 262 -7.47 21.05 -1.08
CA ASN A 262 -6.72 22.29 -1.34
C ASN A 262 -5.60 22.53 -0.30
N MET A 263 -4.78 23.55 -0.55
CA MET A 263 -3.65 23.91 0.32
C MET A 263 -4.07 24.21 1.78
N LEU A 264 -5.24 24.79 2.00
CA LEU A 264 -5.75 25.06 3.35
C LEU A 264 -6.01 23.74 4.10
N TYR A 265 -6.64 22.78 3.43
CA TYR A 265 -6.89 21.44 3.97
C TYR A 265 -5.58 20.71 4.30
N ARG A 266 -4.61 20.75 3.37
CA ARG A 266 -3.25 20.20 3.59
C ARG A 266 -2.55 20.83 4.80
N THR A 267 -2.72 22.15 5.00
CA THR A 267 -2.16 22.89 6.15
C THR A 267 -2.79 22.44 7.48
N VAL A 268 -4.09 22.15 7.50
CA VAL A 268 -4.77 21.61 8.69
C VAL A 268 -4.23 20.23 9.04
N ILE A 269 -4.07 19.35 8.05
CA ILE A 269 -3.49 18.01 8.27
C ILE A 269 -2.06 18.12 8.78
N SER A 270 -1.24 18.99 8.19
CA SER A 270 0.13 19.28 8.65
C SER A 270 0.17 19.69 10.13
N GLY A 271 -0.67 20.64 10.53
CA GLY A 271 -0.77 21.10 11.93
C GLY A 271 -1.17 19.97 12.89
N SER A 272 -2.14 19.15 12.51
CA SER A 272 -2.58 17.98 13.29
C SER A 272 -1.46 16.95 13.45
N LEU A 273 -0.74 16.61 12.38
CA LEU A 273 0.41 15.70 12.43
C LEU A 273 1.53 16.23 13.33
N LYS A 274 1.81 17.54 13.27
CA LYS A 274 2.82 18.17 14.14
C LYS A 274 2.42 18.11 15.61
N ALA A 275 1.15 18.33 15.94
CA ALA A 275 0.62 18.20 17.30
C ALA A 275 0.73 16.75 17.80
N LEU A 276 0.32 15.77 16.98
CA LEU A 276 0.45 14.35 17.29
C LEU A 276 1.91 13.93 17.48
N SER A 277 2.84 14.46 16.68
CA SER A 277 4.28 14.21 16.85
C SER A 277 4.77 14.68 18.22
N LYS A 278 4.39 15.90 18.63
CA LYS A 278 4.74 16.44 19.95
C LYS A 278 4.23 15.51 21.07
N THR A 279 2.96 15.11 21.01
CA THR A 279 2.39 14.16 21.98
C THR A 279 3.12 12.83 21.97
N ALA A 280 3.43 12.27 20.80
CA ALA A 280 4.17 11.01 20.67
C ALA A 280 5.57 11.09 21.33
N TRP A 281 6.29 12.20 21.14
CA TRP A 281 7.58 12.44 21.80
C TRP A 281 7.46 12.64 23.31
N GLU A 282 6.40 13.28 23.80
CA GLU A 282 6.11 13.38 25.23
C GLU A 282 5.88 12.00 25.85
N ILE A 283 5.14 11.12 25.18
CA ILE A 283 4.91 9.74 25.65
C ILE A 283 6.21 8.93 25.65
N CYS A 284 7.09 9.11 24.66
CA CYS A 284 8.42 8.46 24.64
C CYS A 284 9.26 8.79 25.89
N ASN A 285 9.02 9.92 26.56
CA ASN A 285 9.76 10.34 27.75
C ASN A 285 9.15 9.82 29.07
N ILE A 286 8.01 9.12 29.03
CA ILE A 286 7.40 8.53 30.22
C ILE A 286 8.23 7.33 30.68
N THR A 287 8.72 7.39 31.92
CA THR A 287 9.57 6.32 32.49
C THR A 287 8.78 5.15 33.09
N ASN A 288 7.53 5.39 33.51
CA ASN A 288 6.64 4.34 33.99
C ASN A 288 6.00 3.60 32.80
N SER A 289 6.31 2.32 32.65
CA SER A 289 5.84 1.51 31.50
C SER A 289 4.32 1.44 31.39
N ASP A 290 3.59 1.25 32.49
CA ASP A 290 2.12 1.09 32.44
C ASP A 290 1.45 2.41 32.03
N GLN A 291 1.96 3.53 32.56
CA GLN A 291 1.50 4.86 32.15
C GLN A 291 1.81 5.13 30.67
N ALA A 292 3.01 4.76 30.20
CA ALA A 292 3.41 4.93 28.80
C ALA A 292 2.56 4.07 27.87
N ILE A 293 2.30 2.80 28.22
CA ILE A 293 1.44 1.89 27.44
C ILE A 293 0.01 2.44 27.39
N SER A 294 -0.53 2.89 28.52
CA SER A 294 -1.87 3.51 28.55
C SER A 294 -1.94 4.77 27.68
N ALA A 295 -0.89 5.59 27.66
CA ALA A 295 -0.83 6.78 26.81
C ALA A 295 -0.71 6.42 25.32
N TRP A 296 0.11 5.42 24.97
CA TRP A 296 0.18 4.90 23.60
C TRP A 296 -1.13 4.29 23.13
N HIS A 297 -1.81 3.54 24.00
CA HIS A 297 -3.12 2.99 23.71
C HIS A 297 -4.13 4.12 23.38
N LYS A 298 -4.14 5.20 24.16
CA LYS A 298 -5.01 6.36 23.89
C LYS A 298 -4.66 7.07 22.58
N LEU A 299 -3.39 7.13 22.21
CA LEU A 299 -2.92 7.82 21.00
C LEU A 299 -3.11 6.97 19.72
N ILE A 300 -2.82 5.67 19.80
CA ILE A 300 -2.88 4.75 18.65
C ILE A 300 -4.29 4.18 18.47
N GLY A 301 -4.99 3.88 19.56
CA GLY A 301 -6.26 3.16 19.56
C GLY A 301 -6.11 1.65 19.35
N GLU A 302 -7.24 0.96 19.24
CA GLU A 302 -7.29 -0.49 19.05
C GLU A 302 -6.64 -0.93 17.71
N PRO A 303 -5.90 -2.06 17.66
CA PRO A 303 -5.75 -3.08 18.70
C PRO A 303 -4.51 -2.92 19.60
N PHE A 304 -3.99 -1.71 19.83
CA PHE A 304 -2.82 -1.50 20.69
C PHE A 304 -3.12 -1.98 22.13
N PRO A 305 -2.23 -2.75 22.79
CA PRO A 305 -2.51 -3.33 24.10
C PRO A 305 -2.63 -2.30 25.24
N HIS A 306 -3.29 -2.71 26.32
CA HIS A 306 -3.40 -1.97 27.58
C HIS A 306 -2.27 -2.32 28.56
#